data_AF-A0A2X2K2J2-F1
#
_entry.id   AF-A0A2X2K2J2-F1
#
_cell.length_a   1.000
_cell.length_b   1.000
_cell.length_c   1.000
_cell.angle_alpha   90.00
_cell.angle_beta   90.00
_cell.angle_gamma   90.00
#
_symmetry.space_group_name_H-M   'P 1'
#
loop_
_entity.id
_entity.type
_entity.pdbx_description
1 polymer ?
#
loop_
_entity_poly.entity_id
_entity_poly.type
_entity_poly.pdbx_seq_one_letter_code
_entity_poly.pdbx_strand_id
1 'polypeptide(L)'
;MNPKVKGIIAILISAIGFSFMSVFFRLAGDLPVFQKSLARNLVAMFIPLFFIYKYHQPMFGKLSSQPLLLTRSTLGLIGVLLNIYAIDHMVLSDADSLMKLNPFWTILLSIVFLHEKVRKYQITAMIIAILGMLLIVKP
;
A
#
# COMPACT_ATOMS: atom_id res chain seq x y z
N MET A 1 -12.12 17.06 -21.79
CA MET A 1 -11.10 17.36 -20.77
C MET A 1 -9.79 16.65 -21.11
N ASN A 2 -8.67 17.37 -21.08
CA ASN A 2 -7.34 16.83 -21.34
C ASN A 2 -7.00 15.70 -20.33
N PRO A 3 -6.47 14.54 -20.75
CA PRO A 3 -6.14 13.42 -19.87
C PRO A 3 -5.23 13.82 -18.69
N LYS A 4 -4.34 14.80 -18.87
CA LYS A 4 -3.49 15.34 -17.79
C LYS A 4 -4.30 15.98 -16.67
N VAL A 5 -5.33 16.77 -17.01
CA VAL A 5 -6.19 17.46 -16.04
C VAL A 5 -7.07 16.48 -15.28
N LYS A 6 -7.60 15.45 -15.96
CA LYS A 6 -8.31 14.34 -15.28
C LYS A 6 -7.41 13.63 -14.28
N GLY A 7 -6.15 13.37 -14.63
CA GLY A 7 -5.17 12.77 -13.73
C GLY A 7 -4.88 13.64 -12.50
N ILE A 8 -4.66 14.94 -12.69
CA ILE A 8 -4.41 15.88 -11.59
C ILE A 8 -5.61 15.93 -10.63
N ILE A 9 -6.83 16.03 -11.15
CA ILE A 9 -8.04 16.04 -10.32
C ILE A 9 -8.20 14.73 -9.56
N ALA A 10 -7.93 13.58 -10.20
CA ALA A 10 -7.99 12.28 -9.53
C ALA A 10 -6.97 12.16 -8.38
N ILE A 11 -5.75 12.69 -8.57
CA ILE A 11 -4.73 12.72 -7.51
C ILE A 11 -5.17 13.61 -6.35
N LEU A 12 -5.74 14.79 -6.63
CA LEU A 12 -6.23 15.71 -5.59
C LEU A 12 -7.37 15.08 -4.78
N ILE A 13 -8.33 14.44 -5.45
CA ILE A 13 -9.42 13.71 -4.79
C ILE A 13 -8.86 12.57 -3.94
N SER A 14 -7.89 11.82 -4.47
CA SER A 14 -7.22 10.75 -3.71
C SER A 14 -6.49 11.29 -2.49
N ALA A 15 -5.79 12.42 -2.60
CA ALA A 15 -5.05 13.03 -1.49
C ALA A 15 -6.00 13.47 -0.37
N ILE A 16 -7.12 14.12 -0.72
CA ILE A 16 -8.16 14.49 0.25
C ILE A 16 -8.73 13.23 0.92
N GLY A 17 -9.02 12.18 0.15
CA GLY A 17 -9.47 10.89 0.69
C GLY A 17 -8.47 10.26 1.67
N PHE A 18 -7.17 10.30 1.36
CA PHE A 18 -6.12 9.83 2.27
C PHE A 18 -6.02 10.67 3.54
N SER A 19 -6.16 12.00 3.44
CA SER A 19 -6.20 12.88 4.62
C SER A 19 -7.38 12.53 5.52
N PHE A 20 -8.59 12.39 4.97
CA PHE A 20 -9.75 11.95 5.75
C PHE A 20 -9.54 10.57 6.38
N MET A 21 -8.98 9.61 5.63
CA MET A 21 -8.64 8.29 6.17
C MET A 21 -7.74 8.41 7.41
N SER A 22 -6.69 9.25 7.36
CA SER A 22 -5.78 9.42 8.50
C SER A 22 -6.47 9.99 9.74
N VAL A 23 -7.39 10.95 9.55
CA VAL A 23 -8.14 11.60 10.63
C VAL A 23 -9.13 10.61 11.27
N PHE A 24 -9.95 9.94 10.45
CA PHE A 24 -10.92 8.95 10.95
C PHE A 24 -10.27 7.72 11.57
N PHE A 25 -9.13 7.28 11.04
CA PHE A 25 -8.38 6.16 11.61
C PHE A 25 -7.87 6.47 13.03
N ARG A 26 -7.46 7.73 13.26
CA ARG A 26 -7.03 8.24 14.57
C ARG A 26 -8.20 8.46 15.53
N LEU A 27 -9.32 8.98 15.02
CA LEU A 27 -10.57 9.13 15.79
C LEU A 27 -11.20 7.80 16.22
N ALA A 28 -10.91 6.70 15.53
CA ALA A 28 -11.45 5.37 15.84
C ALA A 28 -10.89 4.72 17.14
N GLY A 29 -10.14 5.45 17.98
CA GLY A 29 -9.74 5.02 19.35
C GLY A 29 -8.79 3.82 19.43
N ASP A 30 -8.61 3.22 20.61
CA ASP A 30 -7.75 2.05 20.87
C ASP A 30 -8.38 0.71 20.45
N LEU A 31 -9.08 0.67 19.31
CA LEU A 31 -9.48 -0.60 18.73
C LEU A 31 -8.25 -1.34 18.18
N PRO A 32 -8.14 -2.67 18.39
CA PRO A 32 -7.07 -3.47 17.81
C PRO A 32 -6.95 -3.19 16.31
N VAL A 33 -5.73 -2.95 15.84
CA VAL A 33 -5.42 -2.60 14.43
C VAL A 33 -6.06 -3.59 13.45
N PHE A 34 -6.19 -4.86 13.86
CA PHE A 34 -6.88 -5.90 13.14
C PHE A 34 -8.35 -5.58 12.83
N GLN A 35 -9.14 -5.18 13.82
CA GLN A 35 -10.56 -4.87 13.64
C GLN A 35 -10.75 -3.65 12.74
N LYS A 36 -9.92 -2.61 12.92
CA LYS A 36 -9.92 -1.43 12.05
C LYS A 36 -9.57 -1.79 10.60
N SER A 37 -8.54 -2.61 10.40
CA SER A 37 -8.09 -3.02 9.06
C SER A 37 -9.10 -3.95 8.38
N LEU A 38 -9.73 -4.85 9.13
CA LEU A 38 -10.75 -5.75 8.62
C LEU A 38 -12.02 -4.97 8.21
N ALA A 39 -12.50 -4.06 9.05
CA ALA A 39 -13.62 -3.18 8.73
C ALA A 39 -13.32 -2.34 7.47
N ARG A 40 -12.11 -1.78 7.38
CA ARG A 40 -11.66 -1.04 6.17
C ARG A 40 -11.70 -1.93 4.92
N ASN A 41 -11.15 -3.15 4.98
CA ASN A 41 -11.11 -4.05 3.82
C ASN A 41 -12.50 -4.53 3.41
N LEU A 42 -13.41 -4.76 4.37
CA LEU A 42 -14.80 -5.09 4.09
C LEU A 42 -15.53 -3.93 3.40
N VAL A 43 -15.39 -2.71 3.91
CA VAL A 43 -16.00 -1.52 3.28
C VAL A 43 -15.39 -1.27 1.89
N ALA A 44 -14.07 -1.40 1.76
CA ALA A 44 -13.36 -1.23 0.50
C ALA A 44 -13.73 -2.29 -0.54
N MET A 45 -14.25 -3.46 -0.14
CA MET A 45 -14.71 -4.50 -1.06
C MET A 45 -16.00 -4.12 -1.79
N PHE A 46 -16.89 -3.33 -1.19
CA PHE A 46 -18.17 -2.96 -1.81
C PHE A 46 -18.00 -2.06 -3.04
N ILE A 47 -16.98 -1.19 -3.05
CA ILE A 47 -16.70 -0.29 -4.18
C ILE A 47 -16.39 -1.09 -5.46
N PRO A 48 -15.37 -1.96 -5.52
CA PRO A 48 -15.10 -2.77 -6.68
C PRO A 48 -16.26 -3.74 -7.00
N LEU A 49 -16.97 -4.27 -6.00
CA LEU A 49 -18.19 -5.08 -6.22
C LEU A 49 -19.26 -4.29 -7.01
N PHE A 50 -19.51 -3.04 -6.64
CA PHE A 50 -20.44 -2.17 -7.34
C PHE A 50 -20.01 -1.91 -8.79
N PHE A 51 -18.71 -1.67 -9.02
CA PHE A 51 -18.17 -1.51 -10.38
C PHE A 51 -18.26 -2.81 -11.20
N ILE A 52 -17.97 -3.97 -10.60
CA ILE A 52 -18.10 -5.28 -11.26
C ILE A 52 -19.55 -5.52 -11.70
N TYR A 53 -20.51 -5.25 -10.82
CA TYR A 53 -21.94 -5.38 -11.11
C TYR A 53 -22.39 -4.39 -12.21
N LYS A 54 -21.98 -3.11 -12.11
CA LYS A 54 -22.36 -2.05 -13.05
C LYS A 54 -21.78 -2.24 -14.46
N TYR A 55 -20.58 -2.79 -14.59
CA TYR A 55 -19.88 -2.96 -15.86
C TYR A 55 -19.93 -4.40 -16.40
N HIS A 56 -20.77 -5.27 -15.79
CA HIS A 56 -20.91 -6.69 -16.13
C HIS A 56 -19.57 -7.41 -16.32
N GLN A 57 -18.59 -7.08 -15.48
CA GLN A 57 -17.29 -7.72 -15.53
C GLN A 57 -17.34 -9.07 -14.79
N PRO A 58 -16.59 -10.09 -15.23
CA PRO A 58 -16.52 -11.34 -14.51
C PRO A 58 -15.95 -11.11 -13.09
N MET A 59 -16.66 -11.57 -12.06
CA MET A 59 -16.30 -11.40 -10.64
C MET A 59 -14.87 -11.89 -10.31
N PHE A 60 -14.40 -12.90 -11.05
CA PHE A 60 -13.06 -13.48 -10.89
C PHE A 60 -12.07 -13.09 -12.00
N GLY A 61 -12.40 -12.11 -12.85
CA GLY A 61 -11.56 -11.75 -14.00
C GLY A 61 -11.34 -12.91 -14.99
N LYS A 62 -10.31 -12.80 -15.84
CA LYS A 62 -9.87 -13.91 -16.71
C LYS A 62 -9.19 -15.00 -15.85
N LEU A 63 -9.41 -16.28 -16.17
CA LEU A 63 -8.78 -17.42 -15.48
C LEU A 63 -7.25 -17.28 -15.36
N SER A 64 -6.60 -16.69 -16.36
CA SER A 64 -5.16 -16.40 -16.37
C SER A 64 -4.71 -15.38 -15.32
N SER A 65 -5.57 -14.47 -14.88
CA SER A 65 -5.25 -13.42 -13.89
C SER A 65 -5.68 -13.78 -12.47
N GLN A 66 -6.49 -14.83 -12.29
CA GLN A 66 -6.89 -15.35 -10.98
C GLN A 66 -5.72 -15.74 -10.07
N PRO A 67 -4.69 -16.49 -10.51
CA PRO A 67 -3.56 -16.81 -9.65
C PRO A 67 -2.77 -15.55 -9.23
N LEU A 68 -2.67 -14.55 -10.10
CA LEU A 68 -2.07 -13.25 -9.78
C LEU A 68 -2.90 -12.45 -8.75
N LEU A 69 -4.23 -12.47 -8.87
CA LEU A 69 -5.14 -11.83 -7.91
C LEU A 69 -5.12 -12.54 -6.55
N LEU A 70 -5.10 -13.86 -6.53
CA LEU A 70 -4.97 -14.68 -5.31
C LEU A 70 -3.62 -14.44 -4.63
N THR A 71 -2.53 -14.43 -5.40
CA THR A 71 -1.19 -14.16 -4.86
C THR A 71 -1.09 -12.74 -4.30
N ARG A 72 -1.67 -11.75 -4.99
CA ARG A 72 -1.74 -10.36 -4.49
C ARG A 72 -2.52 -10.26 -3.19
N SER A 73 -3.69 -10.90 -3.11
CA SER A 73 -4.54 -10.86 -1.92
C SER A 73 -3.90 -11.58 -0.73
N THR A 74 -3.30 -12.75 -0.94
CA THR A 74 -2.62 -13.53 0.11
C THR A 74 -1.36 -12.82 0.61
N LEU A 75 -0.50 -12.32 -0.28
CA LEU A 75 0.68 -11.53 0.10
C LEU A 75 0.27 -10.23 0.82
N GLY A 76 -0.80 -9.57 0.39
CA GLY A 76 -1.33 -8.40 1.06
C GLY A 76 -1.83 -8.71 2.48
N LEU A 77 -2.54 -9.83 2.66
CA LEU A 77 -3.04 -10.26 3.97
C LEU A 77 -1.89 -10.63 4.91
N ILE A 78 -0.91 -11.39 4.43
CA ILE A 78 0.31 -11.72 5.17
C ILE A 78 1.08 -10.45 5.55
N GLY A 79 1.21 -9.50 4.63
CA GLY A 79 1.88 -8.22 4.89
C GLY A 79 1.21 -7.40 5.99
N VAL A 80 -0.13 -7.35 6.01
CA VAL A 80 -0.87 -6.67 7.10
C VAL A 80 -0.70 -7.40 8.43
N LEU A 81 -0.76 -8.74 8.44
CA LEU A 81 -0.58 -9.53 9.67
C LEU A 81 0.84 -9.36 10.23
N LEU A 82 1.86 -9.42 9.38
CA LEU A 82 3.25 -9.19 9.76
C LEU A 82 3.49 -7.77 10.27
N ASN A 83 2.83 -6.77 9.68
CA ASN A 83 2.92 -5.39 10.13
C ASN A 83 2.35 -5.22 11.55
N ILE A 84 1.20 -5.83 11.82
CA ILE A 84 0.59 -5.82 13.16
C ILE A 84 1.49 -6.57 14.15
N TYR A 85 2.02 -7.74 13.76
CA TYR A 85 2.96 -8.49 14.59
C TYR A 85 4.22 -7.67 14.94
N ALA A 86 4.78 -6.94 13.97
CA ALA A 86 5.93 -6.07 14.18
C ALA A 86 5.60 -4.92 15.14
N ILE A 87 4.41 -4.33 15.07
CA ILE A 87 3.98 -3.25 15.99
C ILE A 87 3.77 -3.79 17.42
N ASP A 88 3.30 -5.03 17.55
CA ASP A 88 3.02 -5.66 18.85
C ASP A 88 4.29 -6.14 19.55
N HIS A 89 5.30 -6.59 18.79
CA HIS A 89 6.56 -7.15 19.33
C HIS A 89 7.76 -6.20 19.26
N MET A 90 7.71 -5.09 18.52
CA MET A 90 8.77 -4.08 18.44
C MET A 90 8.29 -2.72 18.94
N VAL A 91 9.24 -1.87 19.36
CA VAL A 91 8.94 -0.46 19.66
C VAL A 91 8.40 0.20 18.37
N LEU A 92 7.31 0.96 18.49
CA LEU A 92 6.62 1.58 17.34
C LEU A 92 7.59 2.38 16.42
N SER A 93 8.64 2.96 17.00
CA SER A 93 9.69 3.67 16.26
C SER A 93 10.51 2.73 15.35
N ASP A 94 10.84 1.52 15.78
CA ASP A 94 11.56 0.53 14.99
C ASP A 94 10.68 -0.03 13.86
N ALA A 95 9.39 -0.25 14.15
CA ALA A 95 8.42 -0.68 13.15
C ALA A 95 8.22 0.37 12.04
N ASP A 96 8.09 1.66 12.39
CA ASP A 96 7.95 2.75 11.42
C ASP A 96 9.24 2.93 10.58
N SER A 97 10.39 2.71 11.20
CA SER A 97 11.70 2.71 10.55
C SER A 97 11.83 1.62 9.48
N LEU A 98 11.38 0.41 9.80
CA LEU A 98 11.29 -0.70 8.86
C LEU A 98 10.30 -0.39 7.72
N MET A 99 9.16 0.24 8.00
CA MET A 99 8.20 0.62 6.95
C MET A 99 8.76 1.65 5.97
N LYS A 100 9.63 2.57 6.40
CA LYS A 100 10.32 3.52 5.53
C LYS A 100 11.27 2.84 4.53
N LEU A 101 11.66 1.57 4.75
CA LEU A 101 12.41 0.76 3.80
C LEU A 101 11.55 0.09 2.71
N ASN A 102 10.22 0.17 2.77
CA ASN A 102 9.34 -0.39 1.74
C ASN A 102 9.70 0.04 0.30
N PRO A 103 10.10 1.30 0.02
CA PRO A 103 10.53 1.72 -1.31
C PRO A 103 11.77 0.96 -1.80
N PHE A 104 12.72 0.64 -0.91
CA PHE A 104 13.91 -0.16 -1.23
C PHE A 104 13.52 -1.56 -1.68
N TRP A 105 12.71 -2.25 -0.86
CA TRP A 105 12.22 -3.59 -1.20
C TRP A 105 11.38 -3.58 -2.47
N THR A 106 10.60 -2.52 -2.71
CA THR A 106 9.81 -2.37 -3.93
C THR A 106 10.69 -2.26 -5.18
N ILE A 107 11.79 -1.50 -5.13
CA ILE A 107 12.74 -1.39 -6.25
C ILE A 107 13.41 -2.74 -6.52
N LEU A 108 13.87 -3.42 -5.46
CA LEU A 108 14.53 -4.72 -5.57
C LEU A 108 13.58 -5.78 -6.16
N LEU A 109 12.34 -5.84 -5.65
CA LEU A 109 11.32 -6.75 -6.17
C LEU A 109 10.86 -6.36 -7.58
N SER A 110 10.88 -5.08 -7.96
CA SER A 110 10.57 -4.65 -9.34
C SER A 110 11.57 -5.21 -10.35
N ILE A 111 12.86 -5.27 -9.99
CA ILE A 111 13.88 -5.91 -10.83
C ILE A 111 13.57 -7.39 -11.04
N VAL A 112 13.20 -8.11 -9.97
CA VAL A 112 12.99 -9.56 -10.01
C VAL A 112 11.68 -9.94 -10.68
N PHE A 113 10.57 -9.27 -10.34
CA PHE A 113 9.22 -9.63 -10.83
C PHE A 113 8.86 -8.94 -12.14
N LEU A 114 9.15 -7.65 -12.27
CA LEU A 114 8.78 -6.85 -13.44
C LEU A 114 9.88 -6.78 -14.51
N HIS A 115 11.10 -7.24 -14.19
CA HIS A 115 12.28 -7.16 -15.08
C HIS A 115 12.56 -5.73 -15.56
N GLU A 116 12.16 -4.71 -14.79
CA GLU A 116 12.40 -3.32 -15.14
C GLU A 116 13.88 -2.97 -15.02
N LYS A 117 14.43 -2.31 -16.06
CA LYS A 117 15.81 -1.80 -16.03
C LYS A 117 15.88 -0.60 -15.10
N VAL A 118 16.37 -0.82 -13.88
CA VAL A 118 16.58 0.24 -12.90
C VAL A 118 17.64 1.20 -13.42
N ARG A 119 17.22 2.46 -13.57
CA ARG A 119 18.10 3.53 -14.07
C ARG A 119 19.02 3.99 -12.94
N LYS A 120 20.23 4.45 -13.28
CA LYS A 120 21.25 4.85 -12.29
C LYS A 120 20.73 5.84 -11.23
N TYR A 121 19.81 6.75 -11.60
CA TYR A 121 19.20 7.70 -10.66
C TYR A 121 18.33 7.04 -9.59
N GLN A 122 17.68 5.90 -9.88
CA GLN A 122 16.86 5.18 -8.89
C GLN A 122 17.76 4.54 -7.82
N ILE A 123 18.95 4.07 -8.22
CA ILE A 123 19.95 3.53 -7.30
C ILE A 123 20.48 4.63 -6.38
N THR A 124 20.84 5.80 -6.92
CA THR A 124 21.28 6.94 -6.09
C THR A 124 20.16 7.45 -5.17
N ALA A 125 18.93 7.57 -5.67
CA ALA A 125 17.78 7.94 -4.85
C ALA A 125 17.52 6.94 -3.72
N MET A 126 17.72 5.65 -3.99
CA MET A 126 17.60 4.59 -2.99
C MET A 126 18.67 4.68 -1.90
N ILE A 127 19.93 4.93 -2.27
CA ILE A 127 21.02 5.17 -1.31
C ILE A 127 20.73 6.40 -0.44
N ILE A 128 20.28 7.50 -1.06
CA ILE A 128 19.91 8.73 -0.34
C ILE A 128 18.73 8.47 0.61
N ALA A 129 17.72 7.70 0.19
CA ALA A 129 16.58 7.33 1.04
C ALA A 129 16.99 6.47 2.24
N ILE A 130 17.93 5.53 2.07
CA ILE A 130 18.49 4.73 3.17
C ILE A 130 19.25 5.62 4.16
N LEU A 131 20.10 6.52 3.67
CA LEU A 131 20.84 7.45 4.51
C LEU A 131 19.91 8.41 5.27
N GLY A 132 18.90 8.95 4.59
CA GLY A 132 17.88 9.80 5.21
C GLY A 132 17.04 9.06 6.25
N MET A 133 16.72 7.78 6.00
CA MET A 133 16.06 6.94 6.99
C MET A 133 16.97 6.72 8.20
N LEU A 134 18.23 6.31 8.04
CA LEU A 134 19.17 6.08 9.15
C LEU A 134 19.31 7.29 10.08
N LEU A 135 19.29 8.50 9.54
CA LEU A 135 19.31 9.76 10.30
C LEU A 135 18.03 10.05 11.08
N ILE A 136 16.89 9.46 10.70
CA ILE A 136 15.59 9.62 11.38
C ILE A 136 15.42 8.56 12.47
N VAL A 137 15.92 7.34 12.23
CA VAL A 137 15.79 6.21 13.18
C VAL A 137 16.69 6.40 14.41
N LYS A 138 17.86 7.01 14.22
CA LYS A 138 18.70 7.46 15.32
C LYS A 138 18.74 8.99 15.28
N PRO A 139 18.01 9.70 16.15
CA PRO A 139 18.46 11.03 16.54
C PRO A 139 19.86 10.95 17.18
#